data_AF-A0A3M6QKC1-F1
#
_entry.id   AF-A0A3M6QKC1-F1
#
_cell.length_a   1.000
_cell.length_b   1.000
_cell.length_c   1.000
_cell.angle_alpha   90.00
_cell.angle_beta   90.00
_cell.angle_gamma   90.00
#
_symmetry.space_group_name_H-M   'P 1'
#
loop_
_entity.id
_entity.type
_entity.pdbx_description
1 polymer ?
#
loop_
_entity_poly.entity_id
_entity_poly.type
_entity_poly.pdbx_seq_one_letter_code
_entity_poly.pdbx_strand_id
1 'polypeptide(L)'
;MSSIPPSSSRARPSNGLFDSWLTLTPQGVLQAFGSAEPNELQLALQSLLRKELAVSKSEWSISTRHNAYLEQARDQQWVQVLSAPVNGPDTRLSDFIRHVIAPLSGERRAVLASESGFCLDRVGVEQDEAEALSAAAADFSEYARRQARRGWQGASRYVSFFDDPQLLLPSWSFVPIWVDGAGYWIIIGDEPLLNNLALVELVWGICLAGKRFLPDF
;
A
#
# COMPACT_ATOMS: atom_id res chain seq x y z
N MET A 1 36.17 39.41 50.05
CA MET A 1 35.37 38.16 50.01
C MET A 1 33.98 38.55 49.55
N SER A 2 33.65 38.31 48.28
CA SER A 2 32.33 38.64 47.71
C SER A 2 31.74 37.33 47.19
N SER A 3 30.62 36.90 47.78
CA SER A 3 29.98 35.62 47.54
C SER A 3 28.99 35.73 46.37
N ILE A 4 29.21 34.91 45.35
CA ILE A 4 28.39 34.80 44.13
C ILE A 4 27.12 34.00 44.46
N PRO A 5 25.91 34.42 44.04
CA PRO A 5 24.70 33.62 44.23
C PRO A 5 24.65 32.45 43.23
N PRO A 6 24.02 31.31 43.56
CA PRO A 6 23.98 30.16 42.68
C PRO A 6 23.12 30.48 41.45
N SER A 7 23.72 30.30 40.27
CA SER A 7 23.02 30.37 39.00
C SER A 7 21.92 29.32 38.96
N SER A 8 20.67 29.78 39.00
CA SER A 8 19.50 28.99 38.64
C SER A 8 19.73 28.41 37.24
N SER A 9 19.95 27.10 37.15
CA SER A 9 19.92 26.34 35.91
C SER A 9 18.53 26.48 35.30
N ARG A 10 18.36 27.49 34.45
CA ARG A 10 17.27 27.51 33.48
C ARG A 10 17.50 26.30 32.60
N ALA A 11 16.60 25.32 32.71
CA ALA A 11 16.45 24.26 31.73
C ALA A 11 16.55 24.92 30.35
N ARG A 12 17.50 24.46 29.53
CA ARG A 12 17.53 24.82 28.11
C ARG A 12 16.15 24.44 27.57
N PRO A 13 15.45 25.31 26.82
CA PRO A 13 14.36 24.84 26.00
C PRO A 13 14.95 23.74 25.11
N SER A 14 14.49 22.50 25.27
CA SER A 14 14.78 21.45 24.31
C SER A 14 14.34 22.00 22.96
N ASN A 15 15.29 22.15 22.03
CA ASN A 15 15.04 22.52 20.65
C ASN A 15 13.74 21.88 20.18
N GLY A 16 12.81 22.68 19.67
CA GLY A 16 11.66 22.18 18.92
C GLY A 16 12.19 21.29 17.80
N LEU A 17 12.08 19.98 18.00
CA LEU A 17 12.52 19.00 17.01
C LEU A 17 11.49 19.05 15.89
N PHE A 18 11.96 19.37 14.68
CA PHE A 18 11.17 19.28 13.46
C PHE A 18 10.36 17.98 13.48
N ASP A 19 9.04 18.10 13.38
CA ASP A 19 8.17 16.93 13.28
C ASP A 19 8.63 16.09 12.08
N SER A 20 8.59 14.76 12.21
CA SER A 20 9.00 13.84 11.15
C SER A 20 7.77 13.27 10.48
N TRP A 21 7.80 12.99 9.19
CA TRP A 21 6.64 12.45 8.49
C TRP A 21 6.73 10.94 8.31
N LEU A 22 5.57 10.29 8.20
CA LEU A 22 5.45 8.86 8.05
C LEU A 22 4.79 8.55 6.71
N THR A 23 5.31 7.54 6.02
CA THR A 23 4.67 6.91 4.88
C THR A 23 4.88 5.39 4.93
N LEU A 24 4.17 4.64 4.10
CA LEU A 24 4.37 3.20 3.99
C LEU A 24 5.56 2.89 3.08
N THR A 25 6.28 1.82 3.41
CA THR A 25 7.15 1.13 2.46
C THR A 25 6.32 0.24 1.54
N PRO A 26 6.87 -0.29 0.44
CA PRO A 26 6.14 -1.24 -0.41
C PRO A 26 5.67 -2.49 0.38
N GLN A 27 6.48 -3.00 1.30
CA GLN A 27 6.08 -4.08 2.20
C GLN A 27 4.96 -3.64 3.16
N GLY A 28 5.03 -2.40 3.66
CA GLY A 28 3.97 -1.82 4.47
C GLY A 28 2.64 -1.71 3.73
N VAL A 29 2.66 -1.41 2.43
CA VAL A 29 1.46 -1.41 1.58
C VAL A 29 0.85 -2.81 1.49
N LEU A 30 1.65 -3.82 1.15
CA LEU A 30 1.19 -5.22 1.10
C LEU A 30 0.60 -5.68 2.44
N GLN A 31 1.22 -5.26 3.55
CA GLN A 31 0.71 -5.57 4.88
C GLN A 31 -0.60 -4.84 5.20
N ALA A 32 -0.68 -3.55 4.91
CA ALA A 32 -1.81 -2.70 5.25
C ALA A 32 -3.06 -2.97 4.39
N PHE A 33 -2.86 -3.24 3.10
CA PHE A 33 -3.94 -3.33 2.11
C PHE A 33 -4.18 -4.74 1.60
N GLY A 34 -3.41 -5.76 2.01
CA GLY A 34 -3.57 -7.15 1.54
C GLY A 34 -4.65 -7.97 2.25
N SER A 35 -5.69 -7.37 2.82
CA SER A 35 -6.83 -8.08 3.43
C SER A 35 -8.14 -7.33 3.21
N ALA A 36 -9.20 -8.06 2.83
CA ALA A 36 -10.57 -7.54 2.74
C ALA A 36 -11.11 -7.09 4.11
N GLU A 37 -10.70 -7.77 5.17
CA GLU A 37 -11.06 -7.47 6.56
C GLU A 37 -9.78 -7.04 7.30
N PRO A 38 -9.43 -5.75 7.29
CA PRO A 38 -8.22 -5.27 7.95
C PRO A 38 -8.39 -5.27 9.48
N ASN A 39 -7.38 -5.76 10.20
CA ASN A 39 -7.31 -5.64 11.66
C ASN A 39 -6.90 -4.22 12.11
N GLU A 40 -6.87 -3.96 13.42
CA GLU A 40 -6.54 -2.63 13.96
C GLU A 40 -5.17 -2.09 13.53
N LEU A 41 -4.16 -2.96 13.46
CA LEU A 41 -2.82 -2.60 12.96
C LEU A 41 -2.89 -2.22 11.47
N GLN A 42 -3.58 -3.01 10.65
CA GLN A 42 -3.73 -2.72 9.23
C GLN A 42 -4.48 -1.41 9.00
N LEU A 43 -5.57 -1.16 9.74
CA LEU A 43 -6.29 0.11 9.71
C LEU A 43 -5.41 1.30 10.11
N ALA A 44 -4.56 1.13 11.14
CA ALA A 44 -3.58 2.14 11.53
C ALA A 44 -2.59 2.44 10.41
N LEU A 45 -2.06 1.42 9.73
CA LEU A 45 -1.14 1.59 8.59
C LEU A 45 -1.84 2.24 7.40
N GLN A 46 -3.06 1.82 7.05
CA GLN A 46 -3.84 2.41 5.94
C GLN A 46 -4.05 3.91 6.14
N SER A 47 -4.18 4.38 7.40
CA SER A 47 -4.38 5.81 7.69
C SER A 47 -3.26 6.72 7.18
N LEU A 48 -2.05 6.18 6.97
CA LEU A 48 -0.89 6.95 6.48
C LEU A 48 -1.03 7.40 5.02
N LEU A 49 -1.81 6.67 4.20
CA LEU A 49 -2.02 7.00 2.78
C LEU A 49 -3.40 7.63 2.51
N ARG A 50 -4.14 8.00 3.56
CA ARG A 50 -5.49 8.58 3.42
C ARG A 50 -5.47 10.08 3.14
N LYS A 51 -4.36 10.79 3.35
CA LYS A 51 -4.26 12.25 3.16
C LYS A 51 -3.43 12.57 1.93
N GLU A 52 -3.68 13.73 1.31
CA GLU A 52 -2.87 14.20 0.17
C GLU A 52 -1.41 14.48 0.57
N LEU A 53 -1.16 14.73 1.85
CA LEU A 53 0.16 14.92 2.43
C LEU A 53 0.48 13.79 3.39
N ALA A 54 1.75 13.38 3.43
CA ALA A 54 2.24 12.43 4.41
C ALA A 54 1.88 12.89 5.84
N VAL A 55 1.48 11.93 6.68
CA VAL A 55 1.04 12.19 8.05
C VAL A 55 2.26 12.42 8.93
N SER A 56 2.24 13.47 9.76
CA SER A 56 3.34 13.69 10.70
C SER A 56 3.31 12.67 11.83
N LYS A 57 4.46 12.38 12.44
CA LYS A 57 4.56 11.43 13.55
C LYS A 57 3.75 11.92 14.74
N SER A 58 3.80 13.23 15.03
CA SER A 58 2.96 13.82 16.07
C SER A 58 1.48 13.64 15.75
N GLU A 59 1.05 13.94 14.52
CA GLU A 59 -0.35 13.78 14.12
C GLU A 59 -0.83 12.33 14.24
N TRP A 60 -0.04 11.38 13.72
CA TRP A 60 -0.38 9.96 13.74
C TRP A 60 -0.51 9.42 15.17
N SER A 61 0.32 9.94 16.10
CA SER A 61 0.34 9.55 17.51
C SER A 61 -0.86 10.04 18.34
N ILE A 62 -1.63 11.02 17.85
CA ILE A 62 -2.82 11.55 18.55
C ILE A 62 -3.88 10.46 18.73
N SER A 63 -3.97 9.52 17.77
CA SER A 63 -4.72 8.28 17.96
C SER A 63 -3.92 7.34 18.85
N THR A 64 -4.30 7.23 20.12
CA THR A 64 -3.68 6.30 21.09
C THR A 64 -3.64 4.86 20.59
N ARG A 65 -4.62 4.46 19.76
CA ARG A 65 -4.63 3.14 19.10
C ARG A 65 -3.53 2.99 18.05
N HIS A 66 -3.21 4.03 17.29
CA HIS A 66 -2.15 3.96 16.27
C HIS A 66 -0.76 3.99 16.89
N ASN A 67 -0.56 4.79 17.94
CA ASN A 67 0.75 4.92 18.59
C ASN A 67 1.27 3.57 19.15
N ALA A 68 0.36 2.69 19.59
CA ALA A 68 0.71 1.35 20.07
C ALA A 68 1.42 0.49 19.01
N TYR A 69 1.23 0.77 17.73
CA TYR A 69 1.78 -0.01 16.62
C TYR A 69 3.04 0.59 15.98
N LEU A 70 3.46 1.80 16.38
CA LEU A 70 4.55 2.51 15.70
C LEU A 70 5.88 1.75 15.76
N GLU A 71 6.27 1.28 16.94
CA GLU A 71 7.53 0.55 17.12
C GLU A 71 7.51 -0.76 16.31
N GLN A 72 6.42 -1.53 16.41
CA GLN A 72 6.26 -2.74 15.60
C GLN A 72 6.34 -2.44 14.10
N ALA A 73 5.67 -1.41 13.62
CA ALA A 73 5.67 -1.05 12.20
C ALA A 73 7.04 -0.59 11.70
N ARG A 74 7.85 0.03 12.56
CA ARG A 74 9.24 0.42 12.25
C ARG A 74 10.18 -0.79 12.25
N ASP A 75 10.06 -1.65 13.25
CA ASP A 75 10.88 -2.87 13.37
C ASP A 75 10.66 -3.82 12.19
N GLN A 76 9.41 -3.92 11.72
CA GLN A 76 9.04 -4.71 10.55
C GLN A 76 9.26 -3.98 9.22
N GLN A 77 9.81 -2.75 9.27
CA GLN A 77 10.08 -1.90 8.10
C GLN A 77 8.84 -1.65 7.22
N TRP A 78 7.64 -1.62 7.82
CA TRP A 78 6.39 -1.27 7.13
C TRP A 78 6.21 0.23 6.96
N VAL A 79 6.84 1.03 7.84
CA VAL A 79 6.76 2.49 7.82
C VAL A 79 8.15 3.07 7.63
N GLN A 80 8.24 4.07 6.77
CA GLN A 80 9.42 4.90 6.59
C GLN A 80 9.22 6.26 7.27
N VAL A 81 10.27 6.73 7.95
CA VAL A 81 10.32 8.08 8.54
C VAL A 81 11.02 9.03 7.56
N LEU A 82 10.38 10.16 7.29
CA LEU A 82 10.82 11.18 6.35
C LEU A 82 11.19 12.47 7.08
N SER A 83 12.20 13.17 6.59
CA SER A 83 12.66 14.46 7.11
C SER A 83 11.84 15.66 6.59
N ALA A 84 11.00 15.44 5.57
CA ALA A 84 10.10 16.41 4.97
C ALA A 84 8.80 15.72 4.54
N PRO A 85 7.66 16.42 4.50
CA PRO A 85 6.42 15.85 4.00
C PRO A 85 6.55 15.57 2.50
N VAL A 86 5.98 14.46 2.07
CA VAL A 86 5.78 14.15 0.65
C VAL A 86 4.30 14.25 0.31
N ASN A 87 4.00 14.66 -0.92
CA ASN A 87 2.65 14.65 -1.44
C ASN A 87 2.32 13.27 -2.00
N GLY A 88 1.07 12.89 -1.87
CA GLY A 88 0.48 11.84 -2.69
C GLY A 88 0.39 12.29 -4.15
N PRO A 89 0.07 11.36 -5.06
CA PRO A 89 -0.03 11.67 -6.48
C PRO A 89 -1.21 12.61 -6.78
N ASP A 90 -0.94 13.71 -7.49
CA ASP A 90 -1.93 14.76 -7.85
C ASP A 90 -2.60 14.52 -9.22
N THR A 91 -2.18 13.49 -9.95
CA THR A 91 -2.57 13.26 -11.34
C THR A 91 -3.97 12.67 -11.52
N ARG A 92 -4.54 12.88 -12.72
CA ARG A 92 -5.76 12.19 -13.15
C ARG A 92 -5.53 10.67 -13.13
N LEU A 93 -6.44 9.95 -12.48
CA LEU A 93 -6.28 8.55 -12.11
C LEU A 93 -5.89 7.63 -13.28
N SER A 94 -6.48 7.81 -14.47
CA SER A 94 -6.21 6.93 -15.62
C SER A 94 -4.79 7.07 -16.19
N ASP A 95 -4.30 8.29 -16.38
CA ASP A 95 -2.95 8.50 -16.93
C ASP A 95 -1.90 8.12 -15.88
N PHE A 96 -2.22 8.36 -14.60
CA PHE A 96 -1.39 7.99 -13.47
C PHE A 96 -1.22 6.47 -13.35
N ILE A 97 -2.31 5.69 -13.36
CA ILE A 97 -2.29 4.25 -13.12
C ILE A 97 -1.34 3.55 -14.08
N ARG A 98 -1.43 3.81 -15.40
CA ARG A 98 -0.53 3.19 -16.39
C ARG A 98 0.94 3.41 -16.08
N HIS A 99 1.28 4.62 -15.62
CA HIS A 99 2.67 4.97 -15.32
C HIS A 99 3.19 4.29 -14.04
N VAL A 100 2.33 4.05 -13.04
CA VAL A 100 2.75 3.44 -11.78
C VAL A 100 2.62 1.92 -11.74
N ILE A 101 1.78 1.29 -12.58
CA ILE A 101 1.74 -0.19 -12.64
C ILE A 101 2.86 -0.77 -13.51
N ALA A 102 3.38 -0.02 -14.49
CA ALA A 102 4.44 -0.51 -15.37
C ALA A 102 5.74 -0.92 -14.63
N PRO A 103 6.27 -0.15 -13.66
CA PRO A 103 7.48 -0.50 -12.92
C PRO A 103 7.32 -1.67 -11.94
N LEU A 104 6.10 -2.20 -11.78
CA LEU A 104 5.83 -3.36 -10.93
C LEU A 104 6.13 -4.69 -11.62
N SER A 105 6.39 -4.67 -12.93
CA SER A 105 6.74 -5.83 -13.76
C SER A 105 8.14 -5.66 -14.33
N GLY A 106 8.94 -6.74 -14.33
CA GLY A 106 10.22 -6.80 -15.04
C GLY A 106 10.09 -6.48 -16.54
N GLU A 107 8.99 -6.89 -17.16
CA GLU A 107 8.70 -6.67 -18.59
C GLU A 107 7.76 -5.48 -18.88
N ARG A 108 7.38 -4.71 -17.84
CA ARG A 108 6.37 -3.64 -17.95
C ARG A 108 5.01 -4.15 -18.48
N ARG A 109 4.65 -5.37 -18.11
CA ARG A 109 3.35 -6.00 -18.38
C ARG A 109 2.53 -6.06 -17.10
N ALA A 110 1.48 -5.26 -17.01
CA ALA A 110 0.63 -5.25 -15.83
C ALA A 110 -0.81 -4.86 -16.17
N VAL A 111 -1.74 -5.37 -15.36
CA VAL A 111 -3.17 -5.06 -15.41
C VAL A 111 -3.63 -4.69 -14.02
N LEU A 112 -4.42 -3.62 -13.92
CA LEU A 112 -5.20 -3.31 -12.73
C LEU A 112 -6.65 -3.74 -12.98
N ALA A 113 -7.17 -4.62 -12.14
CA ALA A 113 -8.53 -5.13 -12.24
C ALA A 113 -9.33 -4.85 -10.96
N SER A 114 -10.66 -4.80 -11.10
CA SER A 114 -11.58 -4.81 -9.95
C SER A 114 -11.75 -6.22 -9.38
N GLU A 115 -12.22 -6.33 -8.15
CA GLU A 115 -12.61 -7.61 -7.53
C GLU A 115 -13.64 -8.39 -8.36
N SER A 116 -14.52 -7.69 -9.08
CA SER A 116 -15.55 -8.28 -9.96
C SER A 116 -15.02 -8.72 -11.33
N GLY A 117 -13.73 -8.55 -11.61
CA GLY A 117 -13.11 -9.04 -12.85
C GLY A 117 -13.15 -8.08 -14.05
N PHE A 118 -13.48 -6.80 -13.84
CA PHE A 118 -13.32 -5.78 -14.88
C PHE A 118 -11.89 -5.26 -14.93
N CYS A 119 -11.30 -5.21 -16.13
CA CYS A 119 -10.05 -4.51 -16.40
C CYS A 119 -10.26 -3.00 -16.25
N LEU A 120 -9.55 -2.39 -15.29
CA LEU A 120 -9.60 -0.94 -15.03
C LEU A 120 -8.53 -0.20 -15.84
N ASP A 121 -7.32 -0.76 -15.90
CA ASP A 121 -6.24 -0.26 -16.74
C ASP A 121 -5.20 -1.35 -17.05
N ARG A 122 -4.34 -1.12 -18.05
CA ARG A 122 -3.30 -2.03 -18.49
C ARG A 122 -2.10 -1.32 -19.12
N VAL A 123 -0.95 -1.97 -19.06
CA VAL A 123 0.28 -1.57 -19.74
C VAL A 123 1.00 -2.81 -20.27
N GLY A 124 1.47 -2.77 -21.52
CA GLY A 124 2.22 -3.88 -22.14
C GLY A 124 1.40 -5.16 -22.39
N VAL A 125 0.08 -5.13 -22.16
CA VAL A 125 -0.83 -6.27 -22.30
C VAL A 125 -1.94 -5.89 -23.28
N GLU A 126 -2.32 -6.78 -24.18
CA GLU A 126 -3.45 -6.54 -25.11
C GLU A 126 -4.79 -6.54 -24.38
N GLN A 127 -5.82 -5.92 -24.98
CA GLN A 127 -7.13 -5.75 -24.33
C GLN A 127 -7.76 -7.10 -23.95
N ASP A 128 -7.84 -8.03 -24.90
CA ASP A 128 -8.49 -9.32 -24.70
C ASP A 128 -7.77 -10.16 -23.62
N GLU A 129 -6.43 -10.10 -23.60
CA GLU A 129 -5.62 -10.77 -22.58
C GLU A 129 -5.84 -10.13 -21.20
N ALA A 130 -5.90 -8.80 -21.12
CA ALA A 130 -6.15 -8.08 -19.86
C ALA A 130 -7.56 -8.37 -19.30
N GLU A 131 -8.57 -8.48 -20.16
CA GLU A 131 -9.93 -8.87 -19.77
C GLU A 131 -9.97 -10.31 -19.26
N ALA A 132 -9.31 -11.24 -19.96
CA ALA A 132 -9.21 -12.64 -19.53
C ALA A 132 -8.50 -12.78 -18.17
N LEU A 133 -7.39 -12.06 -17.97
CA LEU A 133 -6.66 -12.04 -16.71
C LEU A 133 -7.50 -11.44 -15.57
N SER A 134 -8.25 -10.38 -15.86
CA SER A 134 -9.15 -9.76 -14.89
C SER A 134 -10.24 -10.73 -14.43
N ALA A 135 -10.86 -11.45 -15.37
CA ALA A 135 -11.82 -12.50 -15.05
C ALA A 135 -11.18 -13.64 -14.22
N ALA A 136 -9.97 -14.08 -14.60
CA ALA A 136 -9.24 -15.11 -13.86
C ALA A 136 -8.93 -14.70 -12.40
N ALA A 137 -8.65 -13.43 -12.15
CA ALA A 137 -8.42 -12.92 -10.80
C ALA A 137 -9.70 -12.94 -9.94
N ALA A 138 -10.86 -12.63 -10.53
CA ALA A 138 -12.16 -12.78 -9.86
C ALA A 138 -12.47 -14.25 -9.54
N ASP A 139 -12.25 -15.15 -10.50
CA ASP A 139 -12.42 -16.60 -10.29
C ASP A 139 -11.49 -17.15 -9.20
N PHE A 140 -10.24 -16.69 -9.18
CA PHE A 140 -9.29 -17.03 -8.12
C PHE A 140 -9.75 -16.53 -6.75
N SER A 141 -10.33 -15.32 -6.66
CA SER A 141 -10.90 -14.79 -5.41
C SER A 141 -11.99 -15.72 -4.85
N GLU A 142 -12.89 -16.20 -5.72
CA GLU A 142 -13.93 -17.15 -5.33
C GLU A 142 -13.34 -18.51 -4.91
N TYR A 143 -12.32 -18.98 -5.62
CA TYR A 143 -11.58 -20.18 -5.23
C TYR A 143 -10.94 -20.01 -3.84
N ALA A 144 -10.17 -18.94 -3.64
CA ALA A 144 -9.49 -18.62 -2.38
C ALA A 144 -10.46 -18.59 -1.20
N ARG A 145 -11.62 -17.92 -1.37
CA ARG A 145 -12.67 -17.84 -0.35
C ARG A 145 -13.22 -19.22 0.02
N ARG A 146 -13.45 -20.09 -0.98
CA ARG A 146 -13.89 -21.47 -0.73
C ARG A 146 -12.83 -22.29 0.00
N GLN A 147 -11.55 -22.09 -0.31
CA GLN A 147 -10.46 -22.81 0.36
C GLN A 147 -10.25 -22.35 1.80
N ALA A 148 -10.34 -21.04 2.06
CA ALA A 148 -10.25 -20.49 3.41
C ALA A 148 -11.36 -21.06 4.32
N ARG A 149 -12.60 -21.20 3.80
CA ARG A 149 -13.71 -21.86 4.53
C ARG A 149 -13.46 -23.34 4.85
N ARG A 150 -12.58 -23.99 4.10
CA ARG A 150 -12.15 -25.38 4.34
C ARG A 150 -10.90 -25.46 5.22
N GLY A 151 -10.39 -24.33 5.70
CA GLY A 151 -9.22 -24.25 6.57
C GLY A 151 -7.88 -24.17 5.84
N TRP A 152 -7.86 -24.19 4.50
CA TRP A 152 -6.61 -24.02 3.76
C TRP A 152 -6.33 -22.55 3.46
N GLN A 153 -5.27 -22.02 4.07
CA GLN A 153 -4.86 -20.62 3.96
C GLN A 153 -3.87 -20.36 2.80
N GLY A 154 -3.41 -21.40 2.10
CA GLY A 154 -2.38 -21.25 1.05
C GLY A 154 -2.83 -20.45 -0.17
N ALA A 155 -4.15 -20.29 -0.38
CA ALA A 155 -4.71 -19.51 -1.49
C ALA A 155 -5.22 -18.13 -1.07
N SER A 156 -5.01 -17.68 0.17
CA SER A 156 -5.75 -16.51 0.71
C SER A 156 -5.16 -15.14 0.37
N ARG A 157 -3.98 -15.07 -0.24
CA ARG A 157 -3.29 -13.80 -0.51
C ARG A 157 -2.76 -13.67 -1.93
N TYR A 158 -1.70 -14.40 -2.27
CA TYR A 158 -0.99 -14.22 -3.54
C TYR A 158 -1.02 -15.52 -4.33
N VAL A 159 -1.05 -15.42 -5.66
CA VAL A 159 -0.90 -16.57 -6.54
C VAL A 159 -0.03 -16.21 -7.73
N SER A 160 0.77 -17.19 -8.15
CA SER A 160 1.57 -17.11 -9.37
C SER A 160 1.25 -18.30 -10.27
N PHE A 161 1.17 -18.04 -11.56
CA PHE A 161 0.94 -19.00 -12.63
C PHE A 161 2.21 -19.15 -13.44
N PHE A 162 2.50 -20.37 -13.89
CA PHE A 162 3.73 -20.71 -14.59
C PHE A 162 3.36 -21.55 -15.82
N ASP A 163 3.91 -21.17 -16.97
CA ASP A 163 3.82 -21.99 -18.19
C ASP A 163 5.03 -22.93 -18.35
N ASP A 164 6.16 -22.58 -17.72
CA ASP A 164 7.39 -23.38 -17.73
C ASP A 164 7.42 -24.39 -16.55
N PRO A 165 7.65 -25.69 -16.80
CA PRO A 165 7.70 -26.72 -15.76
C PRO A 165 8.86 -26.57 -14.76
N GLN A 166 9.85 -25.72 -15.02
CA GLN A 166 10.94 -25.41 -14.09
C GLN A 166 10.51 -24.46 -12.97
N LEU A 167 9.39 -23.75 -13.12
CA LEU A 167 8.81 -22.85 -12.11
C LEU A 167 9.77 -21.75 -11.61
N LEU A 168 10.69 -21.28 -12.47
CA LEU A 168 11.71 -20.29 -12.10
C LEU A 168 11.15 -18.87 -12.05
N LEU A 169 10.39 -18.48 -13.08
CA LEU A 169 9.72 -17.19 -13.19
C LEU A 169 8.25 -17.42 -13.55
N PRO A 170 7.31 -16.72 -12.88
CA PRO A 170 5.90 -16.86 -13.19
C PRO A 170 5.58 -16.15 -14.50
N SER A 171 4.64 -16.70 -15.28
CA SER A 171 4.06 -15.97 -16.40
C SER A 171 3.19 -14.81 -15.89
N TRP A 172 2.47 -15.06 -14.79
CA TRP A 172 1.57 -14.08 -14.16
C TRP A 172 1.54 -14.23 -12.65
N SER A 173 1.50 -13.12 -11.92
CA SER A 173 1.23 -13.06 -10.48
C SER A 173 0.05 -12.15 -10.18
N PHE A 174 -0.86 -12.63 -9.33
CA PHE A 174 -2.01 -11.85 -8.88
C PHE A 174 -1.79 -11.39 -7.45
N VAL A 175 -1.88 -10.07 -7.25
CA VAL A 175 -1.62 -9.40 -5.98
C VAL A 175 -2.86 -8.59 -5.60
N PRO A 176 -3.64 -9.02 -4.60
CA PRO A 176 -4.85 -8.31 -4.24
C PRO A 176 -4.54 -7.17 -3.28
N ILE A 177 -5.31 -6.09 -3.44
CA ILE A 177 -5.31 -4.94 -2.52
C ILE A 177 -6.76 -4.55 -2.23
N TRP A 178 -7.04 -4.12 -1.00
CA TRP A 178 -8.35 -3.66 -0.57
C TRP A 178 -8.27 -2.25 -0.02
N VAL A 179 -8.93 -1.31 -0.69
CA VAL A 179 -8.98 0.10 -0.32
C VAL A 179 -10.41 0.48 -0.04
N ASP A 180 -10.69 0.95 1.18
CA ASP A 180 -12.02 1.40 1.63
C ASP A 180 -13.15 0.40 1.32
N GLY A 181 -12.87 -0.89 1.49
CA GLY A 181 -13.82 -1.98 1.27
C GLY A 181 -13.96 -2.43 -0.18
N ALA A 182 -13.36 -1.73 -1.14
CA ALA A 182 -13.28 -2.16 -2.54
C ALA A 182 -12.01 -2.99 -2.77
N GLY A 183 -12.17 -4.18 -3.36
CA GLY A 183 -11.06 -5.03 -3.77
C GLY A 183 -10.56 -4.71 -5.19
N TYR A 184 -9.26 -4.79 -5.37
CA TYR A 184 -8.57 -4.67 -6.65
C TYR A 184 -7.51 -5.75 -6.77
N TRP A 185 -7.14 -6.05 -8.01
CA TRP A 185 -6.05 -6.95 -8.35
C TRP A 185 -5.00 -6.21 -9.16
N ILE A 186 -3.76 -6.26 -8.69
CA ILE A 186 -2.58 -5.93 -9.50
C ILE A 186 -2.11 -7.26 -10.09
N ILE A 187 -2.24 -7.39 -11.40
CA ILE A 187 -1.86 -8.57 -12.16
C ILE A 187 -0.56 -8.23 -12.87
N ILE A 188 0.49 -8.98 -12.59
CA ILE A 188 1.86 -8.66 -12.99
C ILE A 188 2.37 -9.78 -13.89
N GLY A 189 2.81 -9.42 -15.10
CA GLY A 189 3.46 -10.36 -16.01
C GLY A 189 4.95 -10.48 -15.68
N ASP A 190 5.47 -11.70 -15.84
CA ASP A 190 6.87 -12.05 -15.55
C ASP A 190 7.26 -11.72 -14.09
N GLU A 191 8.43 -11.13 -13.85
CA GLU A 191 8.97 -10.87 -12.51
C GLU A 191 8.16 -9.81 -11.74
N PRO A 192 7.58 -10.15 -10.55
CA PRO A 192 6.90 -9.17 -9.70
C PRO A 192 7.86 -8.31 -8.89
N LEU A 193 7.98 -7.03 -9.26
CA LEU A 193 8.84 -6.03 -8.61
C LEU A 193 8.08 -5.27 -7.51
N LEU A 194 7.48 -6.01 -6.57
CA LEU A 194 6.62 -5.45 -5.50
C LEU A 194 7.39 -4.65 -4.43
N ASN A 195 8.72 -4.69 -4.44
CA ASN A 195 9.58 -3.85 -3.59
C ASN A 195 9.79 -2.44 -4.17
N ASN A 196 9.06 -2.07 -5.22
CA ASN A 196 9.15 -0.77 -5.88
C ASN A 196 8.22 0.28 -5.22
N LEU A 197 8.71 1.52 -5.07
CA LEU A 197 7.92 2.64 -4.55
C LEU A 197 6.67 2.96 -5.39
N ALA A 198 6.66 2.57 -6.66
CA ALA A 198 5.47 2.69 -7.52
C ALA A 198 4.24 1.98 -6.93
N LEU A 199 4.43 0.94 -6.10
CA LEU A 199 3.34 0.28 -5.38
C LEU A 199 2.71 1.20 -4.32
N VAL A 200 3.55 1.97 -3.62
CA VAL A 200 3.10 2.97 -2.64
C VAL A 200 2.33 4.07 -3.34
N GLU A 201 2.86 4.59 -4.45
CA GLU A 201 2.21 5.62 -5.25
C GLU A 201 0.86 5.15 -5.81
N LEU A 202 0.78 3.94 -6.36
CA LEU A 202 -0.47 3.36 -6.86
C LEU A 202 -1.54 3.31 -5.77
N VAL A 203 -1.24 2.69 -4.62
CA VAL A 203 -2.23 2.50 -3.55
C VAL A 203 -2.60 3.83 -2.92
N TRP A 204 -1.66 4.77 -2.78
CA TRP A 204 -1.96 6.12 -2.33
C TRP A 204 -2.90 6.84 -3.33
N GLY A 205 -2.64 6.74 -4.62
CA GLY A 205 -3.51 7.30 -5.65
C GLY A 205 -4.93 6.73 -5.63
N ILE A 206 -5.08 5.41 -5.42
CA ILE A 206 -6.40 4.77 -5.25
C ILE A 206 -7.10 5.32 -4.00
N CYS A 207 -6.40 5.42 -2.86
CA CYS A 207 -6.96 6.01 -1.62
C CYS A 207 -7.47 7.44 -1.83
N LEU A 208 -6.70 8.28 -2.53
CA LEU A 208 -7.08 9.68 -2.78
C LEU A 208 -8.22 9.79 -3.79
N ALA A 209 -8.23 8.95 -4.82
CA ALA A 209 -9.30 8.93 -5.81
C ALA A 209 -10.63 8.50 -5.20
N GLY A 210 -10.65 7.47 -4.34
CA GLY A 210 -11.88 7.02 -3.66
C GLY A 210 -12.57 8.13 -2.86
N LYS A 211 -11.79 9.01 -2.23
CA LYS A 211 -12.31 10.17 -1.49
C LYS A 211 -12.95 11.23 -2.37
N ARG A 212 -12.48 11.41 -3.60
CA ARG A 212 -13.03 12.41 -4.54
C ARG A 212 -14.45 12.06 -5.03
N PHE A 213 -14.92 10.84 -4.80
CA PHE A 213 -16.25 10.37 -5.21
C PHE A 213 -17.23 10.14 -4.06
N LEU A 214 -16.85 10.42 -2.81
CA LEU A 214 -17.80 10.45 -1.70
C LEU A 214 -18.56 11.79 -1.75
N PRO A 215 -19.91 11.79 -1.74
CA PRO A 215 -20.66 13.03 -1.58
C PRO A 215 -20.32 13.63 -0.22
N ASP A 216 -20.03 14.94 -0.18
CA ASP A 216 -19.99 15.68 1.08
C ASP A 216 -21.38 15.56 1.73
N PHE A 217 -21.48 14.79 2.82
CA PHE A 217 -22.66 14.72 3.68
C PHE A 217 -22.36 15.41 5.01
#